data_AF-A0A965IKB8-F1
#
_entry.id   AF-A0A965IKB8-F1
#
_cell.length_a   1.000
_cell.length_b   1.000
_cell.length_c   1.000
_cell.angle_alpha   90.00
_cell.angle_beta   90.00
_cell.angle_gamma   90.00
#
_symmetry.space_group_name_H-M   'P 1'
#
loop_
_entity.id
_entity.type
_entity.pdbx_description
1 polymer ?
#
loop_
_entity_poly.entity_id
_entity_poly.type
_entity_poly.pdbx_seq_one_letter_code
_entity_poly.pdbx_strand_id
1 'polypeptide(L)'
;MAVLSTWQPKDWPVHVEWQPVLDAFWRSAEGERLSQFVSARLNGGAVVYPAHPLWALQLTPLSAVRVVILGQDPYHGPGQAQGLSFSVADGVKFPPSLRNIFKELQRDLHQPVPMSGSLEAWARRGVLLLNTSFTVEDGLPASHAKRGWESLSDAILREVALNNPACVYMLWGGHAQAKVGLIESATTQTAPDFLGLRETSALAGVFGGFGGPMDGLEIQEAQAQVSVARQALILKANHPSPLSALRPPVPFIGCGHFSKGQDWLAARGFDLDWSL
;
A
#
# COMPACT_ATOMS: atom_id res chain seq x y z
N MET A 1 2.67 -20.64 -17.49
CA MET A 1 2.56 -20.21 -16.07
C MET A 1 2.74 -18.71 -16.01
N ALA A 2 2.01 -18.00 -15.16
CA ALA A 2 2.11 -16.53 -15.08
C ALA A 2 3.43 -16.13 -14.39
N VAL A 3 4.41 -15.74 -15.20
CA VAL A 3 5.75 -15.28 -14.78
C VAL A 3 5.98 -13.87 -15.32
N LEU A 4 6.90 -13.13 -14.72
CA LEU A 4 7.36 -11.86 -15.27
C LEU A 4 8.26 -12.15 -16.48
N SER A 5 7.76 -11.89 -17.68
CA SER A 5 8.48 -12.15 -18.93
C SER A 5 9.39 -10.99 -19.34
N THR A 6 9.01 -9.75 -19.02
CA THR A 6 9.69 -8.54 -19.48
C THR A 6 9.68 -7.48 -18.39
N TRP A 7 10.82 -6.81 -18.19
CA TRP A 7 10.93 -5.68 -17.28
C TRP A 7 10.50 -4.38 -17.98
N GLN A 8 9.19 -4.10 -17.96
CA GLN A 8 8.60 -2.87 -18.50
C GLN A 8 7.66 -2.23 -17.48
N PRO A 9 8.20 -1.66 -16.38
CA PRO A 9 7.38 -1.16 -15.27
C PRO A 9 6.45 0.01 -15.65
N LYS A 10 6.77 0.75 -16.72
CA LYS A 10 5.94 1.86 -17.23
C LYS A 10 4.61 1.39 -17.83
N ASP A 11 4.57 0.14 -18.31
CA ASP A 11 3.41 -0.45 -18.96
C ASP A 11 2.59 -1.33 -18.00
N TRP A 12 3.04 -1.45 -16.74
CA TRP A 12 2.30 -2.21 -15.75
C TRP A 12 1.02 -1.48 -15.33
N PRO A 13 -0.13 -2.17 -15.33
CA PRO A 13 -1.39 -1.55 -14.93
C PRO A 13 -1.32 -1.19 -13.45
N VAL A 14 -1.57 0.09 -13.16
CA VAL A 14 -1.73 0.64 -11.82
C VAL A 14 -2.82 1.71 -11.83
N HIS A 15 -3.49 1.93 -10.69
CA HIS A 15 -4.41 3.05 -10.58
C HIS A 15 -3.64 4.38 -10.69
N VAL A 16 -4.22 5.37 -11.39
CA VAL A 16 -3.56 6.64 -11.75
C VAL A 16 -3.03 7.41 -10.54
N GLU A 17 -3.70 7.30 -9.39
CA GLU A 17 -3.29 7.95 -8.14
C GLU A 17 -1.90 7.50 -7.64
N TRP A 18 -1.41 6.34 -8.08
CA TRP A 18 -0.07 5.86 -7.73
C TRP A 18 1.03 6.33 -8.68
N GLN A 19 0.69 6.90 -9.84
CA GLN A 19 1.69 7.28 -10.84
C GLN A 19 2.73 8.27 -10.32
N PRO A 20 2.41 9.32 -9.55
CA PRO A 20 3.42 10.26 -9.06
C PRO A 20 4.54 9.58 -8.25
N VAL A 21 4.21 8.67 -7.34
CA VAL A 21 5.20 7.97 -6.52
C VAL A 21 5.98 6.93 -7.34
N LEU A 22 5.33 6.26 -8.29
CA LEU A 22 6.00 5.31 -9.18
C LEU A 22 6.97 6.01 -10.13
N ASP A 23 6.55 7.09 -10.78
CA ASP A 23 7.40 7.89 -11.68
C ASP A 23 8.59 8.51 -10.94
N ALA A 24 8.40 8.95 -9.70
CA ALA A 24 9.50 9.41 -8.85
C ALA A 24 10.49 8.28 -8.55
N PHE A 25 10.00 7.09 -8.19
CA PHE A 25 10.85 5.93 -7.90
C PHE A 25 11.62 5.45 -9.13
N TRP A 26 10.98 5.31 -10.28
CA TRP A 26 11.63 4.80 -11.50
C TRP A 26 12.70 5.74 -12.07
N ARG A 27 12.64 7.04 -11.74
CA ARG A 27 13.68 8.03 -12.06
C ARG A 27 14.79 8.11 -11.01
N SER A 28 14.65 7.44 -9.87
CA SER A 28 15.64 7.44 -8.80
C SER A 28 16.79 6.47 -9.10
N ALA A 29 17.94 6.71 -8.47
CA ALA A 29 19.09 5.82 -8.60
C ALA A 29 18.78 4.39 -8.08
N GLU A 30 17.95 4.27 -7.04
CA GLU A 30 17.45 2.98 -6.54
C GLU A 30 16.60 2.24 -7.58
N GLY A 31 15.68 2.95 -8.25
CA GLY A 31 14.80 2.39 -9.28
C GLY A 31 15.58 1.94 -10.52
N GLU A 32 16.59 2.70 -10.93
CA GLU A 32 17.49 2.32 -12.03
C GLU A 32 18.30 1.08 -11.69
N ARG A 33 18.91 1.02 -10.48
CA ARG A 33 19.67 -0.15 -10.02
C ARG A 33 18.80 -1.40 -9.94
N LEU A 34 17.59 -1.29 -9.40
CA LEU A 34 16.63 -2.37 -9.36
C LEU A 34 16.27 -2.86 -10.76
N SER A 35 16.02 -1.92 -11.68
CA SER A 35 15.68 -2.23 -13.07
C SER A 35 16.79 -2.99 -13.79
N GLN A 36 18.04 -2.55 -13.62
CA GLN A 36 19.22 -3.24 -14.16
C GLN A 36 19.35 -4.64 -13.57
N PHE A 37 19.19 -4.78 -12.25
CA PHE A 37 19.28 -6.06 -11.57
C PHE A 37 18.23 -7.05 -12.09
N VAL A 38 16.94 -6.72 -12.07
CA VAL A 38 15.88 -7.66 -12.48
C VAL A 38 15.97 -7.98 -13.97
N SER A 39 16.27 -6.98 -14.81
CA SER A 39 16.49 -7.21 -16.25
C SER A 39 17.64 -8.18 -16.51
N ALA A 40 18.75 -8.07 -15.76
CA ALA A 40 19.86 -9.01 -15.87
C ALA A 40 19.46 -10.43 -15.43
N ARG A 41 18.61 -10.57 -14.41
CA ARG A 41 18.07 -11.89 -13.99
C ARG A 41 17.22 -12.51 -15.10
N LEU A 42 16.29 -11.74 -15.66
CA LEU A 42 15.42 -12.20 -16.75
C LEU A 42 16.22 -12.58 -18.00
N ASN A 43 17.18 -11.74 -18.42
CA ASN A 43 18.05 -12.02 -19.57
C ASN A 43 18.97 -13.23 -19.33
N GLY A 44 19.32 -13.51 -18.08
CA GLY A 44 20.05 -14.70 -17.66
C GLY A 44 19.18 -15.96 -17.56
N GLY A 45 17.90 -15.90 -17.91
CA GLY A 45 16.98 -17.04 -17.90
C GLY A 45 16.36 -17.34 -16.53
N ALA A 46 16.47 -16.44 -15.55
CA ALA A 46 15.81 -16.64 -14.26
C ALA A 46 14.28 -16.56 -14.42
N VAL A 47 13.56 -17.48 -13.78
CA VAL A 47 12.10 -17.43 -13.67
C VAL A 47 11.76 -16.52 -12.49
N VAL A 48 11.04 -15.42 -12.76
CA VAL A 48 10.68 -14.41 -11.76
C VAL A 48 9.16 -14.34 -11.62
N TYR A 49 8.68 -14.32 -10.37
CA TYR A 49 7.27 -14.12 -10.02
C TYR A 49 7.05 -12.78 -9.33
N PRO A 50 5.82 -12.24 -9.35
CA PRO A 50 4.67 -12.65 -10.16
C PRO A 50 4.68 -12.00 -11.56
N ALA A 51 3.77 -12.39 -12.45
CA ALA A 51 3.57 -11.70 -13.73
C ALA A 51 3.13 -10.23 -13.60
N HIS A 52 2.42 -9.88 -12.52
CA HIS A 52 1.94 -8.53 -12.25
C HIS A 52 2.45 -8.03 -10.89
N PRO A 53 3.70 -7.53 -10.80
CA PRO A 53 4.31 -7.16 -9.52
C PRO A 53 3.51 -6.10 -8.73
N LEU A 54 2.85 -5.17 -9.41
CA LEU A 54 2.13 -4.04 -8.81
C LEU A 54 0.61 -4.22 -8.76
N TRP A 55 0.09 -5.45 -8.85
CA TRP A 55 -1.36 -5.70 -8.90
C TRP A 55 -2.10 -5.10 -7.69
N ALA A 56 -1.51 -5.07 -6.49
CA ALA A 56 -2.08 -4.38 -5.32
C ALA A 56 -2.48 -2.91 -5.59
N LEU A 57 -1.65 -2.18 -6.35
CA LEU A 57 -1.85 -0.76 -6.70
C LEU A 57 -2.89 -0.57 -7.82
N GLN A 58 -3.13 -1.60 -8.64
CA GLN A 58 -4.21 -1.60 -9.62
C GLN A 58 -5.58 -1.77 -8.95
N LEU A 59 -5.67 -2.63 -7.94
CA LEU A 59 -6.93 -2.94 -7.27
C LEU A 59 -7.34 -1.92 -6.20
N THR A 60 -6.35 -1.24 -5.61
CA THR A 60 -6.57 -0.37 -4.44
C THR A 60 -6.08 1.04 -4.77
N PRO A 61 -6.96 1.96 -5.20
CA PRO A 61 -6.64 3.39 -5.32
C PRO A 61 -6.09 3.96 -4.00
N LEU A 62 -5.15 4.90 -4.06
CA LEU A 62 -4.51 5.51 -2.88
C LEU A 62 -5.55 6.13 -1.93
N SER A 63 -6.55 6.80 -2.48
CA SER A 63 -7.64 7.46 -1.77
C SER A 63 -8.63 6.47 -1.12
N ALA A 64 -8.68 5.24 -1.62
CA ALA A 64 -9.54 4.17 -1.13
C ALA A 64 -8.88 3.33 -0.01
N VAL A 65 -7.58 3.52 0.26
CA VAL A 65 -6.87 2.72 1.26
C VAL A 65 -7.42 2.99 2.66
N ARG A 66 -7.84 1.93 3.34
CA ARG A 66 -8.28 1.95 4.76
C ARG A 66 -7.51 0.99 5.63
N VAL A 67 -6.96 -0.07 5.05
CA VAL A 67 -6.08 -1.01 5.73
C VAL A 67 -4.85 -1.27 4.87
N VAL A 68 -3.68 -1.38 5.51
CA VAL A 68 -2.47 -1.91 4.89
C VAL A 68 -2.08 -3.21 5.59
N ILE A 69 -1.87 -4.27 4.81
CA ILE A 69 -1.34 -5.55 5.29
C ILE A 69 0.01 -5.77 4.61
N LEU A 70 1.09 -5.75 5.40
CA LEU A 70 2.45 -5.90 4.88
C LEU A 70 2.89 -7.37 4.85
N GLY A 71 3.20 -7.86 3.66
CA GLY A 71 3.99 -9.08 3.42
C GLY A 71 5.47 -8.76 3.17
N GLN A 72 6.29 -9.81 3.12
CA GLN A 72 7.73 -9.66 2.90
C GLN A 72 8.08 -9.70 1.41
N ASP A 73 7.91 -10.85 0.79
CA ASP A 73 8.15 -11.14 -0.63
C ASP A 73 7.01 -12.01 -1.19
N PRO A 74 6.83 -12.05 -2.53
CA PRO A 74 5.83 -12.91 -3.14
C PRO A 74 6.13 -14.39 -2.89
N TYR A 75 5.13 -15.25 -3.02
CA TYR A 75 5.37 -16.69 -3.06
C TYR A 75 6.29 -17.06 -4.24
N HIS A 76 7.28 -17.91 -3.97
CA HIS A 76 8.34 -18.28 -4.91
C HIS A 76 8.04 -19.59 -5.68
N GLY A 77 6.82 -20.12 -5.58
CA GLY A 77 6.39 -21.31 -6.28
C GLY A 77 5.52 -21.01 -7.50
N PRO A 78 5.52 -21.89 -8.52
CA PRO A 78 4.78 -21.69 -9.75
C PRO A 78 3.28 -21.53 -9.51
N GLY A 79 2.71 -20.47 -10.08
CA GLY A 79 1.28 -20.16 -10.02
C GLY A 79 0.77 -19.65 -8.66
N GLN A 80 1.65 -19.44 -7.67
CA GLN A 80 1.24 -18.98 -6.35
C GLN A 80 1.07 -17.46 -6.27
N ALA A 81 2.12 -16.71 -6.60
CA ALA A 81 2.12 -15.26 -6.43
C ALA A 81 1.31 -14.53 -7.50
N GLN A 82 0.52 -13.55 -7.06
CA GLN A 82 -0.29 -12.69 -7.92
C GLN A 82 0.06 -11.19 -7.79
N GLY A 83 1.03 -10.81 -6.95
CA GLY A 83 1.31 -9.38 -6.69
C GLY A 83 0.41 -8.76 -5.63
N LEU A 84 -0.21 -9.60 -4.80
CA LEU A 84 -0.90 -9.26 -3.56
C LEU A 84 -0.22 -10.03 -2.42
N SER A 85 0.05 -9.37 -1.28
CA SER A 85 0.59 -10.07 -0.10
C SER A 85 -0.39 -11.16 0.37
N PHE A 86 0.15 -12.34 0.70
CA PHE A 86 -0.57 -13.54 1.19
C PHE A 86 -1.62 -14.19 0.26
N SER A 87 -2.12 -13.50 -0.77
CA SER A 87 -3.10 -14.03 -1.72
C SER A 87 -2.51 -15.11 -2.64
N VAL A 88 -3.35 -16.08 -3.02
CA VAL A 88 -3.09 -17.02 -4.11
C VAL A 88 -4.33 -17.18 -5.00
N ALA A 89 -4.16 -17.56 -6.26
CA ALA A 89 -5.28 -17.72 -7.19
C ALA A 89 -6.24 -18.86 -6.80
N ASP A 90 -7.46 -18.83 -7.35
CA ASP A 90 -8.44 -19.91 -7.23
C ASP A 90 -7.82 -21.26 -7.66
N GLY A 91 -8.12 -22.32 -6.90
CA GLY A 91 -7.60 -23.66 -7.14
C GLY A 91 -6.16 -23.89 -6.68
N VAL A 92 -5.43 -22.85 -6.26
CA VAL A 92 -4.09 -23.00 -5.67
C VAL A 92 -4.21 -23.43 -4.21
N LYS A 93 -3.46 -24.46 -3.83
CA LYS A 93 -3.41 -24.93 -2.43
C LYS A 93 -2.97 -23.80 -1.51
N PHE A 94 -3.73 -23.56 -0.44
CA PHE A 94 -3.46 -22.49 0.50
C PHE A 94 -2.07 -22.64 1.15
N PRO A 95 -1.19 -21.63 0.99
CA PRO A 95 0.08 -21.60 1.69
C PRO A 95 -0.13 -21.64 3.22
N PRO A 96 0.84 -22.14 4.00
CA PRO A 96 0.68 -22.28 5.44
C PRO A 96 0.33 -20.98 6.17
N SER A 97 0.91 -19.85 5.76
CA SER A 97 0.59 -18.54 6.32
C SER A 97 -0.86 -18.13 6.04
N LEU A 98 -1.35 -18.29 4.81
CA LEU A 98 -2.72 -17.96 4.44
C LEU A 98 -3.74 -18.83 5.19
N ARG A 99 -3.45 -20.11 5.40
CA ARG A 99 -4.29 -20.98 6.24
C ARG A 99 -4.42 -20.46 7.67
N ASN A 100 -3.35 -19.90 8.23
CA ASN A 100 -3.41 -19.31 9.58
C ASN A 100 -4.15 -17.97 9.57
N ILE A 101 -4.02 -17.16 8.52
CA ILE A 101 -4.84 -15.95 8.33
C ILE A 101 -6.33 -16.30 8.35
N PHE A 102 -6.76 -17.33 7.61
CA PHE A 102 -8.16 -17.77 7.62
C PHE A 102 -8.60 -18.37 8.96
N LYS A 103 -7.72 -19.09 9.67
CA LYS A 103 -8.02 -19.55 11.04
C LYS A 103 -8.24 -18.38 12.00
N GLU A 104 -7.42 -17.35 11.91
CA GLU A 104 -7.60 -16.16 12.75
C GLU A 104 -8.86 -15.40 12.37
N LEU A 105 -9.15 -15.25 11.08
CA LEU A 105 -10.37 -14.62 10.60
C LEU A 105 -11.64 -15.36 11.09
N GLN A 106 -11.64 -16.69 11.00
CA GLN A 106 -12.72 -17.53 11.53
C GLN A 106 -12.86 -17.41 13.05
N ARG A 107 -11.73 -17.39 13.78
CA ARG A 107 -11.73 -17.23 15.24
C ARG A 107 -12.26 -15.85 15.65
N ASP A 108 -11.82 -14.80 14.96
CA ASP A 108 -12.05 -13.41 15.31
C ASP A 108 -13.43 -12.91 14.91
N LEU A 109 -13.90 -13.26 13.71
CA LEU A 109 -15.14 -12.76 13.12
C LEU A 109 -16.18 -13.84 12.84
N HIS A 110 -15.93 -15.10 13.22
CA HIS A 110 -16.81 -16.25 12.97
C HIS A 110 -17.14 -16.48 11.49
N GLN A 111 -16.29 -16.00 10.58
CA GLN A 111 -16.46 -16.20 9.15
C GLN A 111 -16.16 -17.65 8.75
N PRO A 112 -16.89 -18.21 7.77
CA PRO A 112 -16.56 -19.52 7.22
C PRO A 112 -15.17 -19.50 6.58
N VAL A 113 -14.51 -20.66 6.55
CA VAL A 113 -13.25 -20.80 5.83
C VAL A 113 -13.52 -20.61 4.33
N PRO A 114 -12.84 -19.68 3.64
CA PRO A 114 -13.07 -19.44 2.22
C PRO A 114 -12.73 -20.66 1.36
N MET A 115 -13.46 -20.81 0.26
CA MET A 115 -13.19 -21.84 -0.75
C MET A 115 -12.04 -21.46 -1.69
N SER A 116 -11.71 -20.17 -1.76
CA SER A 116 -10.60 -19.61 -2.54
C SER A 116 -9.53 -19.00 -1.62
N GLY A 117 -8.29 -18.97 -2.10
CA GLY A 117 -7.17 -18.27 -1.47
C GLY A 117 -7.00 -16.83 -1.97
N SER A 118 -7.87 -16.36 -2.87
CA SER A 118 -7.79 -15.04 -3.46
C SER A 118 -8.27 -13.99 -2.48
N LEU A 119 -7.46 -12.95 -2.26
CA LEU A 119 -7.78 -11.81 -1.41
C LEU A 119 -8.15 -10.56 -2.23
N GLU A 120 -8.46 -10.70 -3.52
CA GLU A 120 -8.85 -9.57 -4.38
C GLU A 120 -10.07 -8.82 -3.85
N ALA A 121 -11.04 -9.52 -3.24
CA ALA A 121 -12.21 -8.89 -2.66
C ALA A 121 -11.84 -7.90 -1.54
N TRP A 122 -10.82 -8.22 -0.73
CA TRP A 122 -10.29 -7.29 0.27
C TRP A 122 -9.62 -6.09 -0.40
N ALA A 123 -8.80 -6.30 -1.43
CA ALA A 123 -8.14 -5.23 -2.16
C ALA A 123 -9.13 -4.22 -2.74
N ARG A 124 -10.20 -4.70 -3.37
CA ARG A 124 -11.28 -3.86 -3.92
C ARG A 124 -12.07 -3.10 -2.85
N ARG A 125 -12.00 -3.54 -1.59
CA ARG A 125 -12.63 -2.90 -0.41
C ARG A 125 -11.65 -2.02 0.38
N GLY A 126 -10.53 -1.63 -0.21
CA GLY A 126 -9.59 -0.69 0.41
C GLY A 126 -8.49 -1.31 1.28
N VAL A 127 -8.28 -2.63 1.18
CA VAL A 127 -7.16 -3.31 1.85
C VAL A 127 -5.96 -3.40 0.93
N LEU A 128 -4.97 -2.56 1.15
CA LEU A 128 -3.72 -2.59 0.40
C LEU A 128 -2.84 -3.78 0.85
N LEU A 129 -2.85 -4.85 0.04
CA LEU A 129 -2.08 -6.08 0.23
C LEU A 129 -0.66 -5.94 -0.33
N LEU A 130 0.20 -5.23 0.39
CA LEU A 130 1.52 -4.81 -0.08
C LEU A 130 2.63 -5.75 0.39
N ASN A 131 3.53 -6.18 -0.50
CA ASN A 131 4.80 -6.79 -0.10
C ASN A 131 5.92 -5.73 -0.04
N THR A 132 6.93 -5.95 0.80
CA THR A 132 8.14 -5.09 0.82
C THR A 132 9.10 -5.34 -0.34
N SER A 133 9.09 -6.55 -0.91
CA SER A 133 9.66 -6.89 -2.21
C SER A 133 8.55 -7.28 -3.16
N PHE A 134 8.56 -6.80 -4.39
CA PHE A 134 7.46 -7.04 -5.35
C PHE A 134 7.74 -8.19 -6.32
N THR A 135 8.98 -8.69 -6.36
CA THR A 135 9.35 -9.85 -7.17
C THR A 135 10.22 -10.83 -6.38
N VAL A 136 10.30 -12.07 -6.87
CA VAL A 136 11.11 -13.16 -6.33
C VAL A 136 11.46 -14.15 -7.44
N GLU A 137 12.58 -14.86 -7.32
CA GLU A 137 12.95 -15.93 -8.24
C GLU A 137 12.33 -17.27 -7.81
N ASP A 138 12.06 -18.13 -8.79
CA ASP A 138 11.52 -19.47 -8.55
C ASP A 138 12.40 -20.26 -7.57
N GLY A 139 11.77 -20.78 -6.52
CA GLY A 139 12.44 -21.59 -5.50
C GLY A 139 13.41 -20.84 -4.57
N LEU A 140 13.59 -19.53 -4.76
CA LEU A 140 14.60 -18.74 -4.02
C LEU A 140 13.91 -17.65 -3.17
N PRO A 141 13.46 -17.97 -1.94
CA PRO A 141 12.84 -16.98 -1.06
C PRO A 141 13.78 -15.79 -0.81
N ALA A 142 13.22 -14.59 -0.79
CA ALA A 142 13.94 -13.33 -0.60
C ALA A 142 15.09 -13.06 -1.61
N SER A 143 15.13 -13.70 -2.78
CA SER A 143 16.19 -13.51 -3.79
C SER A 143 16.37 -12.05 -4.24
N HIS A 144 15.27 -11.28 -4.22
CA HIS A 144 15.23 -9.86 -4.62
C HIS A 144 15.15 -8.90 -3.43
N ALA A 145 15.28 -9.40 -2.19
CA ALA A 145 15.35 -8.54 -1.02
C ALA A 145 16.63 -7.68 -1.07
N LYS A 146 16.52 -6.45 -0.58
CA LYS A 146 17.58 -5.42 -0.54
C LYS A 146 18.13 -5.03 -1.92
N ARG A 147 17.34 -5.26 -2.97
CA ARG A 147 17.69 -4.88 -4.36
C ARG A 147 17.09 -3.55 -4.81
N GLY A 148 16.27 -2.92 -3.96
CA GLY A 148 15.69 -1.59 -4.20
C GLY A 148 14.18 -1.52 -3.99
N TRP A 149 13.49 -2.66 -3.99
CA TRP A 149 12.03 -2.69 -3.79
C TRP A 149 11.59 -2.07 -2.47
N GLU A 150 12.37 -2.22 -1.41
CA GLU A 150 12.02 -1.68 -0.10
C GLU A 150 11.92 -0.15 -0.12
N SER A 151 12.69 0.52 -0.98
CA SER A 151 12.59 1.98 -1.17
C SER A 151 11.25 2.37 -1.78
N LEU A 152 10.77 1.61 -2.78
CA LEU A 152 9.44 1.82 -3.36
C LEU A 152 8.32 1.50 -2.37
N SER A 153 8.39 0.36 -1.66
CA SER A 153 7.36 0.01 -0.68
C SER A 153 7.27 1.05 0.44
N ASP A 154 8.40 1.62 0.84
CA ASP A 154 8.46 2.67 1.87
C ASP A 154 7.88 3.99 1.35
N ALA A 155 8.11 4.32 0.09
CA ALA A 155 7.49 5.48 -0.55
C ALA A 155 5.96 5.32 -0.64
N ILE A 156 5.47 4.16 -1.08
CA ILE A 156 4.03 3.85 -1.12
C ILE A 156 3.41 3.94 0.28
N LEU A 157 4.05 3.35 1.29
CA LEU A 157 3.55 3.38 2.66
C LEU A 157 3.50 4.81 3.22
N ARG A 158 4.48 5.64 2.86
CA ARG A 158 4.48 7.06 3.20
C ARG A 158 3.32 7.79 2.53
N GLU A 159 3.06 7.56 1.24
CA GLU A 159 1.90 8.15 0.55
C GLU A 159 0.58 7.77 1.23
N VAL A 160 0.42 6.50 1.63
CA VAL A 160 -0.78 6.09 2.38
C VAL A 160 -0.92 6.89 3.67
N ALA A 161 0.15 6.99 4.47
CA ALA A 161 0.14 7.69 5.75
C ALA A 161 -0.06 9.20 5.61
N LEU A 162 0.37 9.80 4.49
CA LEU A 162 0.23 11.22 4.22
C LEU A 162 -1.16 11.60 3.69
N ASN A 163 -1.82 10.72 2.93
CA ASN A 163 -3.02 11.07 2.17
C ASN A 163 -4.33 10.48 2.74
N ASN A 164 -4.26 9.53 3.67
CA ASN A 164 -5.47 8.89 4.22
C ASN A 164 -5.81 9.42 5.63
N PRO A 165 -7.06 9.90 5.85
CA PRO A 165 -7.46 10.48 7.13
C PRO A 165 -7.52 9.45 8.26
N ALA A 166 -7.80 8.18 7.93
CA ALA A 166 -7.81 7.08 8.88
C ALA A 166 -7.34 5.80 8.18
N CYS A 167 -6.29 5.18 8.70
CA CYS A 167 -5.77 3.92 8.16
C CYS A 167 -5.32 2.96 9.26
N VAL A 168 -5.66 1.67 9.09
CA VAL A 168 -5.18 0.58 9.94
C VAL A 168 -3.95 -0.07 9.28
N TYR A 169 -2.92 -0.36 10.06
CA TYR A 169 -1.69 -1.01 9.60
C TYR A 169 -1.52 -2.32 10.35
N MET A 170 -1.68 -3.44 9.64
CA MET A 170 -1.46 -4.78 10.18
C MET A 170 -0.03 -5.23 9.90
N LEU A 171 0.80 -5.16 10.94
CA LEU A 171 2.24 -5.39 10.86
C LEU A 171 2.60 -6.74 11.50
N TRP A 172 2.59 -7.79 10.67
CA TRP A 172 2.81 -9.17 11.12
C TRP A 172 4.27 -9.62 10.91
N GLY A 173 5.03 -9.68 11.99
CA GLY A 173 6.45 -10.05 12.00
C GLY A 173 7.42 -8.88 11.93
N GLY A 174 8.70 -9.16 12.19
CA GLY A 174 9.74 -8.13 12.39
C GLY A 174 9.95 -7.20 11.20
N HIS A 175 9.93 -7.72 9.96
CA HIS A 175 10.09 -6.90 8.75
C HIS A 175 8.99 -5.86 8.61
N ALA A 176 7.73 -6.24 8.85
CA ALA A 176 6.60 -5.32 8.82
C ALA A 176 6.64 -4.33 10.00
N GLN A 177 6.97 -4.80 11.20
CA GLN A 177 7.06 -3.97 12.41
C GLN A 177 8.20 -2.94 12.34
N ALA A 178 9.25 -3.18 11.55
CA ALA A 178 10.29 -2.18 11.29
C ALA A 178 9.76 -0.90 10.60
N LYS A 179 8.57 -0.96 10.00
CA LYS A 179 7.95 0.19 9.30
C LYS A 179 7.16 1.13 10.22
N VAL A 180 7.03 0.81 11.52
CA VAL A 180 6.30 1.62 12.50
C VAL A 180 6.77 3.08 12.52
N GLY A 181 8.09 3.30 12.65
CA GLY A 181 8.63 4.66 12.73
C GLY A 181 8.37 5.50 11.47
N LEU A 182 8.34 4.85 10.29
CA LEU A 182 7.97 5.51 9.04
C LEU A 182 6.50 5.94 9.05
N ILE A 183 5.59 5.04 9.45
CA ILE A 183 4.15 5.32 9.50
C ILE A 183 3.85 6.45 10.50
N GLU A 184 4.40 6.37 11.71
CA GLU A 184 4.18 7.37 12.76
C GLU A 184 4.73 8.75 12.35
N SER A 185 5.94 8.79 11.80
CA SER A 185 6.53 10.04 11.30
C SER A 185 5.68 10.64 10.17
N ALA A 186 5.28 9.84 9.18
CA ALA A 186 4.48 10.35 8.05
C ALA A 186 3.08 10.81 8.48
N THR A 187 2.42 10.08 9.38
CA THR A 187 1.07 10.44 9.86
C THR A 187 1.07 11.79 10.59
N THR A 188 2.16 12.11 11.29
CA THR A 188 2.29 13.34 12.09
C THR A 188 2.87 14.53 11.32
N GLN A 189 3.40 14.34 10.11
CA GLN A 189 3.96 15.43 9.29
C GLN A 189 2.87 16.38 8.80
N THR A 190 2.77 17.58 9.35
CA THR A 190 1.90 18.62 8.78
C THR A 190 2.19 18.77 7.29
N ALA A 191 1.17 18.71 6.43
CA ALA A 191 1.34 19.09 5.04
C ALA A 191 1.93 20.50 5.03
N PRO A 192 2.98 20.80 4.25
CA PRO A 192 3.54 22.14 4.23
C PRO A 192 2.43 23.13 3.92
N ASP A 193 2.26 24.14 4.78
CA ASP A 193 1.32 25.24 4.54
C ASP A 193 1.54 25.74 3.12
N PHE A 194 0.53 25.58 2.27
CA PHE A 194 0.56 26.10 0.92
C PHE A 194 0.54 27.63 1.01
N LEU A 195 1.73 28.24 1.08
CA LEU A 195 1.94 29.66 0.83
C LEU A 195 1.81 29.89 -0.68
N GLY A 196 0.56 29.86 -1.16
CA GLY A 196 0.24 30.10 -2.55
C GLY A 196 0.69 31.50 -2.96
N LEU A 197 1.74 31.59 -3.77
CA LEU A 197 1.90 32.70 -4.69
C LEU A 197 0.71 32.62 -5.66
N ARG A 198 -0.29 33.49 -5.44
CA ARG A 198 -1.35 33.71 -6.42
C ARG A 198 -0.72 34.46 -7.59
N GLU A 199 -0.41 33.75 -8.67
CA GLU A 199 -0.28 34.38 -9.98
C GLU A 199 -1.66 34.88 -10.38
N THR A 200 -1.86 36.20 -10.37
CA THR A 200 -2.97 36.81 -11.10
C THR A 200 -2.47 37.19 -12.48
N SER A 201 -3.02 36.50 -13.47
CA SER A 201 -2.92 36.82 -14.88
C SER A 201 -3.38 38.27 -15.14
N ALA A 202 -2.46 39.16 -15.49
CA ALA A 202 -2.79 40.45 -16.09
C ALA A 202 -2.46 40.40 -17.59
N LEU A 203 -3.30 39.71 -18.35
CA LEU A 203 -3.44 39.91 -19.80
C LEU A 203 -4.93 40.12 -20.10
N ALA A 204 -5.40 41.36 -19.93
CA ALA A 204 -6.59 41.87 -20.60
C ALA A 204 -6.63 43.41 -20.53
N GLY A 205 -6.50 44.05 -21.70
CA GLY A 205 -7.38 45.16 -22.06
C GLY A 205 -7.02 46.56 -21.60
N VAL A 206 -6.29 47.27 -22.47
CA VAL A 206 -6.56 48.66 -22.87
C VAL A 206 -8.05 49.03 -22.74
N PHE A 207 -8.40 50.02 -21.93
CA PHE A 207 -9.33 51.14 -22.21
C PHE A 207 -9.28 52.12 -21.02
N GLY A 208 -9.19 53.43 -21.31
CA GLY A 208 -8.92 54.48 -20.33
C GLY A 208 -10.15 55.16 -19.72
N GLY A 209 -9.89 56.08 -18.78
CA GLY A 209 -10.74 57.24 -18.51
C GLY A 209 -11.47 57.29 -17.17
N PHE A 210 -11.08 58.30 -16.37
CA PHE A 210 -11.84 59.02 -15.33
C PHE A 210 -12.12 58.37 -13.97
N GLY A 211 -11.87 59.18 -12.93
CA GLY A 211 -11.89 58.82 -11.52
C GLY A 211 -13.27 58.84 -10.86
N GLY A 212 -13.33 58.10 -9.74
CA GLY A 212 -14.41 58.02 -8.76
C GLY A 212 -13.85 57.39 -7.47
N PRO A 213 -14.50 57.57 -6.31
CA PRO A 213 -13.93 57.25 -5.00
C PRO A 213 -13.80 55.73 -4.80
N MET A 214 -12.68 55.31 -4.21
CA MET A 214 -12.41 53.92 -3.84
C MET A 214 -13.18 53.57 -2.56
N ASP A 215 -14.42 53.14 -2.72
CA ASP A 215 -15.18 52.43 -1.68
C ASP A 215 -14.92 50.92 -1.80
N GLY A 216 -14.61 50.27 -0.66
CA GLY A 216 -14.76 48.82 -0.48
C GLY A 216 -13.61 47.94 -0.98
N LEU A 217 -12.49 47.92 -0.26
CA LEU A 217 -11.61 46.74 -0.26
C LEU A 217 -12.28 45.66 0.61
N GLU A 218 -13.09 44.80 -0.01
CA GLU A 218 -13.51 43.54 0.60
C GLU A 218 -12.29 42.62 0.75
N ILE A 219 -11.85 42.44 1.99
CA ILE A 219 -10.90 41.39 2.35
C ILE A 219 -11.68 40.07 2.23
N GLN A 220 -11.46 39.33 1.14
CA GLN A 220 -11.87 37.93 1.08
C GLN A 220 -11.04 37.14 2.08
N GLU A 221 -11.66 36.75 3.19
CA GLU A 221 -11.10 35.81 4.16
C GLU A 221 -10.68 34.53 3.43
N ALA A 222 -9.37 34.24 3.44
CA ALA A 222 -8.86 32.96 3.00
C ALA A 222 -9.42 31.89 3.97
N GLN A 223 -10.37 31.09 3.48
CA GLN A 223 -10.82 29.90 4.20
C GLN A 223 -9.62 28.96 4.34
N ALA A 224 -9.04 28.93 5.55
CA ALA A 224 -8.03 27.95 5.91
C ALA A 224 -8.65 26.56 5.70
N GLN A 225 -8.09 25.78 4.77
CA GLN A 225 -8.41 24.36 4.68
C GLN A 225 -8.02 23.73 6.03
N VAL A 226 -9.04 23.34 6.80
CA VAL A 226 -8.83 22.59 8.04
C VAL A 226 -8.15 21.29 7.65
N SER A 227 -6.85 21.19 7.94
CA SER A 227 -6.09 19.95 7.85
C SER A 227 -6.78 18.93 8.78
N VAL A 228 -7.51 17.98 8.19
CA VAL A 228 -8.10 16.87 8.95
C VAL A 228 -6.94 16.09 9.57
N ALA A 229 -6.90 16.01 10.90
CA ALA A 229 -5.89 15.23 11.60
C ALA A 229 -5.95 13.77 11.12
N ARG A 230 -4.86 13.30 10.50
CA ARG A 230 -4.75 11.91 10.06
C ARG A 230 -4.50 11.00 11.25
N GLN A 231 -5.11 9.83 11.21
CA GLN A 231 -5.06 8.86 12.29
C GLN A 231 -4.55 7.51 11.76
N ALA A 232 -3.64 6.89 12.51
CA ALA A 232 -3.10 5.58 12.20
C ALA A 232 -3.35 4.62 13.38
N LEU A 233 -3.95 3.46 13.10
CA LEU A 233 -3.99 2.34 14.05
C LEU A 233 -2.92 1.32 13.66
N ILE A 234 -1.92 1.13 14.50
CA ILE A 234 -0.86 0.14 14.25
C ILE A 234 -1.14 -1.12 15.08
N LEU A 235 -1.41 -2.23 14.40
CA LEU A 235 -1.67 -3.53 15.00
C LEU A 235 -0.48 -4.47 14.74
N LYS A 236 0.19 -4.91 15.82
CA LYS A 236 1.42 -5.71 15.74
C LYS A 236 1.18 -7.12 16.27
N ALA A 237 1.61 -8.11 15.52
CA ALA A 237 1.65 -9.51 15.97
C ALA A 237 2.82 -10.23 15.31
N ASN A 238 3.11 -11.45 15.76
CA ASN A 238 4.00 -12.36 15.05
C ASN A 238 3.51 -12.60 13.62
N HIS A 239 4.41 -13.06 12.75
CA HIS A 239 4.06 -13.43 11.38
C HIS A 239 3.09 -14.64 11.39
N PRO A 240 2.11 -14.75 10.46
CA PRO A 240 1.18 -15.88 10.37
C PRO A 240 1.82 -17.23 9.98
N SER A 241 3.15 -17.30 9.82
CA SER A 241 3.85 -18.54 9.47
C SER A 241 3.70 -19.57 10.59
N PRO A 242 3.58 -20.87 10.29
CA PRO A 242 3.57 -21.93 11.31
C PRO A 242 4.75 -21.86 12.29
N LEU A 243 5.88 -21.28 11.87
CA LEU A 243 7.07 -21.14 12.69
C LEU A 243 6.93 -20.10 13.80
N SER A 244 5.95 -19.20 13.74
CA SER A 244 5.82 -18.06 14.68
C SER A 244 4.39 -17.75 15.12
N ALA A 245 3.36 -18.22 14.40
CA ALA A 245 1.97 -17.81 14.60
C ALA A 245 1.41 -18.05 16.01
N LEU A 246 1.89 -19.06 16.72
CA LEU A 246 1.47 -19.41 18.09
C LEU A 246 2.53 -19.07 19.14
N ARG A 247 3.70 -18.57 18.74
CA ARG A 247 4.80 -18.35 19.68
C ARG A 247 4.55 -17.07 20.49
N PRO A 248 4.92 -17.04 21.79
CA PRO A 248 5.00 -15.79 22.55
C PRO A 248 6.08 -14.85 21.97
N PRO A 249 6.08 -13.54 22.31
CA PRO A 249 5.18 -12.89 23.27
C PRO A 249 3.86 -12.39 22.67
N VAL A 250 3.79 -12.15 21.35
CA VAL A 250 2.59 -11.59 20.69
C VAL A 250 2.18 -12.52 19.54
N PRO A 251 1.48 -13.64 19.81
CA PRO A 251 1.09 -14.59 18.78
C PRO A 251 0.18 -13.95 17.72
N PHE A 252 0.23 -14.48 16.50
CA PHE A 252 -0.69 -14.11 15.43
C PHE A 252 -2.09 -14.67 15.70
N ILE A 253 -2.18 -15.96 16.02
CA ILE A 253 -3.45 -16.59 16.40
C ILE A 253 -3.86 -16.04 17.77
N GLY A 254 -5.06 -15.48 17.85
CA GLY A 254 -5.56 -14.79 19.04
C GLY A 254 -5.40 -13.28 19.02
N CYS A 255 -4.77 -12.69 18.00
CA CYS A 255 -4.48 -11.25 17.98
C CYS A 255 -5.73 -10.37 17.85
N GLY A 256 -6.80 -10.88 17.21
CA GLY A 256 -8.04 -10.17 17.00
C GLY A 256 -7.89 -8.91 16.13
N HIS A 257 -6.97 -8.92 15.16
CA HIS A 257 -6.68 -7.72 14.37
C HIS A 257 -7.82 -7.35 13.40
N PHE A 258 -8.61 -8.32 12.92
CA PHE A 258 -9.67 -8.05 11.94
C PHE A 258 -10.82 -7.27 12.59
N SER A 259 -11.32 -7.76 13.72
CA SER A 259 -12.35 -7.08 14.52
C SER A 259 -11.87 -5.71 15.03
N LYS A 260 -10.68 -5.65 15.66
CA LYS A 260 -10.10 -4.38 16.14
C LYS A 260 -9.95 -3.34 15.04
N GLY A 261 -9.49 -3.75 13.85
CA GLY A 261 -9.35 -2.86 12.71
C GLY A 261 -10.69 -2.38 12.18
N GLN A 262 -11.65 -3.30 12.05
CA GLN A 262 -13.01 -3.01 11.60
C GLN A 262 -13.72 -2.04 12.56
N ASP A 263 -13.73 -2.31 13.87
CA ASP A 263 -14.36 -1.46 14.88
C ASP A 263 -13.75 -0.06 14.93
N TRP A 264 -12.43 0.04 14.80
CA TRP A 264 -11.73 1.32 14.80
C TRP A 264 -12.04 2.17 13.56
N LEU A 265 -12.20 1.54 12.39
CA LEU A 265 -12.65 2.21 11.17
C LEU A 265 -14.12 2.60 11.25
N ALA A 266 -14.99 1.74 11.78
CA ALA A 266 -16.41 2.01 11.96
C ALA A 266 -16.64 3.24 12.85
N ALA A 267 -15.86 3.36 13.95
CA ALA A 267 -15.87 4.54 14.81
C ALA A 267 -15.45 5.85 14.11
N ARG A 268 -14.91 5.77 12.89
CA ARG A 268 -14.50 6.90 12.04
C ARG A 268 -15.36 7.03 10.77
N GLY A 269 -16.48 6.32 10.71
CA GLY A 269 -17.42 6.38 9.60
C GLY A 269 -16.99 5.60 8.36
N PHE A 270 -16.02 4.68 8.49
CA PHE A 270 -15.61 3.79 7.41
C PHE A 270 -16.07 2.37 7.70
N ASP A 271 -16.83 1.80 6.77
CA ASP A 271 -17.23 0.40 6.82
C ASP A 271 -16.18 -0.49 6.13
N LEU A 272 -15.95 -1.68 6.68
CA LEU A 272 -15.02 -2.66 6.13
C LEU A 272 -15.59 -4.06 6.30
N ASP A 273 -15.71 -4.77 5.18
CA ASP A 273 -16.17 -6.16 5.16
C ASP A 273 -15.03 -7.11 4.76
N TRP A 274 -14.70 -8.02 5.68
CA TRP A 274 -13.68 -9.06 5.50
C TRP A 274 -14.19 -10.33 4.80
N SER A 275 -15.46 -10.42 4.42
CA SER A 275 -16.02 -11.61 3.76
C SER A 275 -15.28 -11.97 2.47
N LEU A 276 -15.11 -13.28 2.20
CA LEU A 276 -14.48 -13.86 1.01
C LEU A 276 -15.37 -14.95 0.41
#